data_AF-A0A1E8BPU1-F1
#
_entry.id   AF-A0A1E8BPU1-F1
#
_cell.length_a   1.000
_cell.length_b   1.000
_cell.length_c   1.000
_cell.angle_alpha   90.00
_cell.angle_beta   90.00
_cell.angle_gamma   90.00
#
_symmetry.space_group_name_H-M   'P 1'
#
loop_
_entity.id
_entity.type
_entity.pdbx_description
1 polymer ?
#
loop_
_entity_poly.entity_id
_entity_poly.type
_entity_poly.pdbx_seq_one_letter_code
_entity_poly.pdbx_strand_id
1 'polypeptide(L)'
;MSLQTKYIAGISLGVMGVGFAASIPFQGTVAREIIQGGFEAGLVGGLADWFAVTALFRHPLGIPIPHTALLPKNRKRVTKGLVSTLENEWLTKESITSKVKEMQLAQMVLEIAEKELQSDAVKKGIVTIAEKAILQIDTEKLAVIIEKELKTYLHTINTSNILQVLVDQLVVQEYDEKTLDYILVKVKDWTAQDEARYQLGSLGMKAMENIKVDGFLQFTLKSFMNIVDEDKIGGILQKFIISNINSLQDADNSTRQLILAKIRQEIINVKENESLLQELENWKEKWITNWDATDKIKEMLEQVQQRAVTFVKNEEFADKYVVPFLQTQMNKIKEDERTVQKIEDWLQKQVVTIVEKNHSKIGKLVQENLDKLDDKTLIEMIENNVGKDLQWIRVNGAVCGFMIGLVLEGIKAII
;
A
#
# COMPACT_ATOMS: atom_id res chain seq x y z
N MET A 1 -30.62 -42.01 20.63
CA MET A 1 -30.87 -42.41 22.04
C MET A 1 -31.56 -43.77 22.00
N SER A 2 -31.00 -44.84 22.58
CA SER A 2 -31.68 -46.14 22.55
C SER A 2 -32.98 -46.03 23.36
N LEU A 3 -34.10 -46.46 22.78
CA LEU A 3 -35.43 -46.43 23.41
C LEU A 3 -35.44 -47.10 24.80
N GLN A 4 -34.51 -48.03 25.03
CA GLN A 4 -34.36 -48.77 26.27
C GLN A 4 -34.09 -47.89 27.49
N THR A 5 -33.24 -46.85 27.39
CA THR A 5 -32.87 -46.05 28.57
C THR A 5 -34.04 -45.21 29.08
N LYS A 6 -34.89 -44.73 28.15
CA LYS A 6 -35.96 -43.78 28.46
C LYS A 6 -36.99 -44.27 29.48
N TYR A 7 -37.14 -45.59 29.60
CA TYR A 7 -38.15 -46.23 30.45
C TYR A 7 -37.58 -46.93 31.68
N ILE A 8 -36.26 -47.02 31.86
CA ILE A 8 -35.65 -47.82 32.95
C ILE A 8 -36.13 -47.34 34.33
N ALA A 9 -36.19 -46.03 34.55
CA ALA A 9 -36.69 -45.47 35.80
C ALA A 9 -38.17 -45.82 36.06
N GLY A 10 -39.01 -45.80 35.01
CA GLY A 10 -40.41 -46.17 35.12
C GLY A 10 -40.61 -47.66 35.38
N ILE A 11 -39.79 -48.51 34.75
CA ILE A 11 -39.79 -49.95 34.97
C ILE A 11 -39.35 -50.26 36.41
N SER A 12 -38.26 -49.64 36.89
CA SER A 12 -37.78 -49.81 38.26
C SER A 12 -38.85 -49.43 39.29
N LEU A 13 -39.52 -48.29 39.09
CA LEU A 13 -40.61 -47.85 39.97
C LEU A 13 -41.80 -48.81 39.91
N GLY A 14 -42.15 -49.29 38.72
CA GLY A 14 -43.21 -50.28 38.52
C GLY A 14 -42.90 -51.60 39.22
N VAL A 15 -41.66 -52.08 39.15
CA VAL A 15 -41.20 -53.28 39.88
C VAL A 15 -41.35 -53.09 41.39
N MET A 16 -40.96 -51.93 41.92
CA MET A 16 -41.11 -51.65 43.35
C MET A 16 -42.58 -51.59 43.78
N GLY A 17 -43.43 -50.93 42.97
CA GLY A 17 -44.87 -50.83 43.25
C GLY A 17 -45.60 -52.17 43.17
N VAL A 18 -45.29 -53.00 42.17
CA VAL A 18 -45.83 -54.36 42.06
C VAL A 18 -45.33 -55.25 43.19
N GLY A 19 -44.04 -55.16 43.53
CA GLY A 19 -43.45 -55.89 44.66
C GLY A 19 -44.13 -55.53 45.99
N PHE A 20 -44.38 -54.24 46.22
CA PHE A 20 -45.13 -53.77 47.39
C PHE A 20 -46.57 -54.29 47.38
N ALA A 21 -47.32 -54.12 46.29
CA ALA A 21 -48.71 -54.57 46.19
C ALA A 21 -48.85 -56.10 46.35
N ALA A 22 -47.93 -56.87 45.78
CA ALA A 22 -47.90 -58.33 45.90
C ALA A 22 -47.58 -58.80 47.33
N SER A 23 -46.93 -57.95 48.14
CA SER A 23 -46.62 -58.26 49.54
C SER A 23 -47.78 -57.97 50.52
N ILE A 24 -48.74 -57.10 50.15
CA ILE A 24 -49.91 -56.73 50.98
C ILE A 24 -50.76 -57.93 51.47
N PRO A 25 -51.17 -58.90 50.62
CA PRO A 25 -52.09 -59.96 51.03
C PRO A 25 -51.45 -61.07 51.90
N PHE A 26 -50.13 -61.04 52.13
CA PHE A 26 -49.40 -62.11 52.81
C PHE A 26 -48.73 -61.63 54.11
N GLN A 27 -49.53 -61.18 55.08
CA GLN A 27 -49.05 -60.77 56.42
C GLN A 27 -48.85 -62.01 57.32
N GLY A 28 -47.70 -62.11 58.02
CA GLY A 28 -47.47 -63.13 59.05
C GLY A 28 -46.12 -63.88 59.03
N THR A 29 -45.10 -63.44 58.30
CA THR A 29 -43.73 -64.03 58.37
C THR A 29 -42.67 -62.93 58.36
N VAL A 30 -41.73 -62.95 59.30
CA VAL A 30 -40.67 -61.94 59.48
C VAL A 30 -39.91 -61.65 58.18
N ALA A 31 -39.54 -62.69 57.42
CA ALA A 31 -38.84 -62.51 56.14
C ALA A 31 -39.68 -61.76 55.08
N ARG A 32 -41.01 -61.88 55.13
CA ARG A 32 -41.92 -61.19 54.21
C ARG A 32 -42.14 -59.74 54.60
N GLU A 33 -42.21 -59.45 55.89
CA GLU A 33 -42.28 -58.09 56.43
C GLU A 33 -41.02 -57.28 56.08
N ILE A 34 -39.84 -57.91 56.17
CA ILE A 34 -38.57 -57.29 55.73
C ILE A 34 -38.62 -56.95 54.23
N ILE A 35 -39.04 -57.90 53.39
CA ILE A 35 -39.14 -57.69 51.93
C ILE A 35 -40.19 -56.62 51.60
N GLN A 36 -41.33 -56.62 52.29
CA GLN A 36 -42.37 -55.59 52.16
C GLN A 36 -41.82 -54.20 52.49
N GLY A 37 -41.11 -54.05 53.61
CA GLY A 37 -40.47 -52.78 53.98
C GLY A 37 -39.39 -52.34 53.00
N GLY A 38 -38.66 -53.29 52.42
CA GLY A 38 -37.79 -53.03 51.27
C GLY A 38 -38.57 -52.44 50.10
N PHE A 39 -39.63 -53.11 49.63
CA PHE A 39 -40.42 -52.60 48.50
C PHE A 39 -41.12 -51.27 48.81
N GLU A 40 -41.60 -51.06 50.02
CA GLU A 40 -42.21 -49.80 50.47
C GLU A 40 -41.19 -48.66 50.45
N ALA A 41 -40.03 -48.85 51.09
CA ALA A 41 -38.98 -47.84 51.12
C ALA A 41 -38.37 -47.59 49.74
N GLY A 42 -38.26 -48.62 48.89
CA GLY A 42 -37.83 -48.50 47.49
C GLY A 42 -38.84 -47.74 46.62
N LEU A 43 -40.14 -47.98 46.83
CA LEU A 43 -41.20 -47.21 46.16
C LEU A 43 -41.18 -45.75 46.60
N VAL A 44 -41.08 -45.48 47.90
CA VAL A 44 -40.99 -44.12 48.46
C VAL A 44 -39.73 -43.41 47.96
N GLY A 45 -38.57 -44.07 47.97
CA GLY A 45 -37.31 -43.52 47.47
C GLY A 45 -37.35 -43.20 45.97
N GLY A 46 -37.90 -44.11 45.16
CA GLY A 46 -38.10 -43.89 43.73
C GLY A 46 -39.09 -42.75 43.42
N LEU A 47 -40.17 -42.62 44.20
CA LEU A 47 -41.14 -41.53 44.08
C LEU A 47 -40.54 -40.18 44.51
N ALA A 48 -39.73 -40.17 45.58
CA ALA A 48 -39.07 -38.96 46.08
C ALA A 48 -38.06 -38.40 45.06
N ASP A 49 -37.22 -39.26 44.48
CA ASP A 49 -36.27 -38.85 43.45
C ASP A 49 -36.98 -38.50 42.13
N TRP A 50 -38.06 -39.19 41.79
CA TRP A 50 -38.92 -38.78 40.67
C TRP A 50 -39.47 -37.36 40.90
N PHE A 51 -39.97 -37.08 42.10
CA PHE A 51 -40.48 -35.76 42.46
C PHE A 51 -39.38 -34.71 42.40
N ALA A 52 -38.22 -34.94 43.01
CA ALA A 52 -37.10 -34.00 43.04
C ALA A 52 -36.58 -33.67 41.63
N VAL A 53 -36.34 -34.68 40.80
CA VAL A 53 -35.90 -34.48 39.42
C VAL A 53 -36.98 -33.76 38.61
N THR A 54 -38.24 -34.18 38.74
CA THR A 54 -39.34 -33.53 38.00
C THR A 54 -39.51 -32.07 38.42
N ALA A 55 -39.42 -31.78 39.72
CA ALA A 55 -39.48 -30.44 40.29
C ALA A 55 -38.30 -29.54 39.86
N LEU A 56 -37.17 -30.10 39.44
CA LEU A 56 -36.07 -29.31 38.89
C LEU A 56 -36.45 -28.70 37.52
N PHE A 57 -37.10 -29.47 36.65
CA PHE A 57 -37.40 -29.08 35.27
C PHE A 57 -38.83 -28.53 35.06
N ARG A 58 -39.82 -29.03 35.82
CA ARG A 58 -41.25 -28.74 35.61
C ARG A 58 -42.07 -28.87 36.90
N HIS A 59 -43.36 -28.60 36.79
CA HIS A 59 -44.33 -28.87 37.85
C HIS A 59 -44.71 -30.36 37.86
N PRO A 60 -44.52 -31.09 38.98
CA PRO A 60 -44.95 -32.48 39.06
C PRO A 60 -46.46 -32.59 38.93
N LEU A 61 -46.95 -33.54 38.13
CA LEU A 61 -48.38 -33.71 37.78
C LEU A 61 -49.04 -32.46 37.15
N GLY A 62 -48.26 -31.45 36.75
CA GLY A 62 -48.78 -30.17 36.26
C GLY A 62 -49.30 -29.24 37.36
N ILE A 63 -49.14 -29.59 38.64
CA ILE A 63 -49.66 -28.81 39.76
C ILE A 63 -48.60 -27.80 40.24
N PRO A 64 -48.93 -26.50 40.36
CA PRO A 64 -47.97 -25.46 40.76
C PRO A 64 -47.67 -25.51 42.26
N ILE A 65 -46.88 -26.51 42.67
CA ILE A 65 -46.42 -26.66 44.06
C ILE A 65 -45.32 -25.61 44.36
N PRO A 66 -45.30 -24.97 45.55
CA PRO A 66 -44.20 -24.12 45.98
C PRO A 66 -42.84 -24.79 45.80
N HIS A 67 -41.80 -24.03 45.45
CA HIS A 67 -40.43 -24.53 45.26
C HIS A 67 -40.23 -25.62 44.18
N THR A 68 -41.16 -25.78 43.23
CA THR A 68 -40.97 -26.60 42.02
C THR A 68 -40.69 -25.74 40.78
N ALA A 69 -40.32 -26.37 39.67
CA ALA A 69 -39.89 -25.75 38.41
C ALA A 69 -38.66 -24.84 38.62
N LEU A 70 -37.64 -25.35 39.30
CA LEU A 70 -36.49 -24.56 39.79
C LEU A 70 -35.62 -23.98 38.67
N LEU A 71 -35.36 -24.73 37.59
CA LEU A 71 -34.59 -24.27 36.43
C LEU A 71 -35.33 -23.16 35.66
N PRO A 72 -36.59 -23.34 35.22
CA PRO A 72 -37.38 -22.26 34.61
C PRO A 72 -37.40 -20.98 35.46
N LYS A 73 -37.72 -21.09 36.77
CA LYS A 73 -37.81 -19.93 37.66
C LYS A 73 -36.49 -19.16 37.78
N ASN A 74 -35.36 -19.85 37.68
CA ASN A 74 -34.03 -19.27 37.80
C ASN A 74 -33.31 -19.08 36.45
N ARG A 75 -34.02 -19.18 35.31
CA ARG A 75 -33.44 -19.10 33.96
C ARG A 75 -32.45 -17.95 33.82
N LYS A 76 -32.87 -16.72 34.15
CA LYS A 76 -32.02 -15.52 34.02
C LYS A 76 -30.68 -15.67 34.76
N ARG A 77 -30.71 -16.26 35.96
CA ARG A 77 -29.51 -16.49 36.77
C ARG A 77 -28.61 -17.56 36.12
N VAL A 78 -29.19 -18.65 35.64
CA VAL A 78 -28.45 -19.73 34.97
C VAL A 78 -27.82 -19.23 33.66
N THR A 79 -28.59 -18.54 32.83
CA THR A 79 -28.11 -17.94 31.57
C THR A 79 -26.99 -16.94 31.83
N LYS A 80 -27.16 -16.03 32.80
CA LYS A 80 -26.11 -15.07 33.18
C LYS A 80 -24.85 -15.76 33.70
N GLY A 81 -25.01 -16.82 34.49
CA GLY A 81 -23.89 -17.65 34.96
C GLY A 81 -23.13 -18.29 33.80
N LEU A 82 -23.83 -18.94 32.87
CA LEU A 82 -23.22 -19.56 31.69
C LEU A 82 -22.46 -18.56 30.81
N VAL A 83 -23.06 -17.39 30.56
CA VAL A 83 -22.40 -16.31 29.80
C VAL A 83 -21.17 -15.81 30.55
N SER A 84 -21.28 -15.61 31.86
CA SER A 84 -20.14 -15.19 32.70
C SER A 84 -19.01 -16.22 32.69
N THR A 85 -19.31 -17.51 32.74
CA THR A 85 -18.31 -18.58 32.66
C THR A 85 -17.66 -18.64 31.27
N LEU A 86 -18.46 -18.52 30.21
CA LEU A 86 -17.95 -18.44 28.84
C LEU A 86 -16.96 -17.28 28.69
N GLU A 87 -17.34 -16.09 29.15
CA GLU A 87 -16.51 -14.89 29.06
C GLU A 87 -15.27 -14.96 29.95
N ASN A 88 -15.38 -15.42 31.19
CA ASN A 88 -14.30 -15.25 32.16
C ASN A 88 -13.44 -16.50 32.37
N GLU A 89 -13.91 -17.69 31.98
CA GLU A 89 -13.19 -18.95 32.20
C GLU A 89 -12.85 -19.73 30.94
N TRP A 90 -13.72 -19.74 29.92
CA TRP A 90 -13.49 -20.55 28.71
C TRP A 90 -12.83 -19.78 27.58
N LEU A 91 -13.25 -18.54 27.34
CA LEU A 91 -12.71 -17.65 26.31
C LEU A 91 -11.71 -16.65 26.90
N THR A 92 -10.81 -17.12 27.76
CA THR A 92 -9.76 -16.26 28.31
C THR A 92 -8.78 -15.81 27.23
N LYS A 93 -8.13 -14.67 27.47
CA LYS A 93 -7.07 -14.14 26.61
C LYS A 93 -6.00 -15.21 26.34
N GLU A 94 -5.62 -15.96 27.37
CA GLU A 94 -4.60 -17.00 27.32
C GLU A 94 -5.05 -18.17 26.45
N SER A 95 -6.30 -18.63 26.61
CA SER A 95 -6.89 -19.72 25.81
C SER A 95 -6.92 -19.35 24.33
N ILE A 96 -7.38 -18.14 24.01
CA ILE A 96 -7.47 -17.62 22.65
C ILE A 96 -6.07 -17.45 22.06
N THR A 97 -5.14 -16.85 22.80
CA THR A 97 -3.77 -16.64 22.35
C THR A 97 -3.06 -17.97 22.08
N SER A 98 -3.21 -18.95 22.97
CA SER A 98 -2.65 -20.29 22.77
C SER A 98 -3.22 -20.94 21.52
N LYS A 99 -4.54 -20.84 21.30
CA LYS A 99 -5.16 -21.44 20.12
C LYS A 99 -4.75 -20.76 18.82
N VAL A 100 -4.64 -19.43 18.82
CA VAL A 100 -4.18 -18.65 17.66
C VAL A 100 -2.72 -18.96 17.33
N LYS A 101 -1.86 -19.20 18.34
CA LYS A 101 -0.45 -19.59 18.12
C LYS A 101 -0.26 -20.95 17.45
N GLU A 102 -1.21 -21.86 17.61
CA GLU A 102 -1.20 -23.16 16.93
C GLU A 102 -1.61 -23.05 15.45
N MET A 103 -2.22 -21.92 15.05
CA MET A 103 -2.63 -21.69 13.67
C MET A 103 -1.45 -21.16 12.85
N GLN A 104 -1.34 -21.60 11.59
CA GLN A 104 -0.39 -21.07 10.62
C GLN A 104 -1.10 -19.98 9.78
N LEU A 105 -1.34 -18.82 10.41
CA LEU A 105 -2.12 -17.74 9.80
C LEU A 105 -1.44 -17.15 8.57
N ALA A 106 -0.11 -17.01 8.60
CA ALA A 106 0.66 -16.49 7.48
C ALA A 106 0.50 -17.36 6.24
N GLN A 107 0.60 -18.68 6.40
CA GLN A 107 0.43 -19.62 5.29
C GLN A 107 -1.00 -19.58 4.73
N MET A 108 -2.02 -19.58 5.61
CA MET A 108 -3.42 -19.44 5.20
C MET A 108 -3.66 -18.16 4.40
N VAL A 109 -3.13 -17.02 4.85
CA VAL A 109 -3.26 -15.73 4.14
C VAL A 109 -2.54 -15.74 2.81
N LEU A 110 -1.33 -16.31 2.74
CA LEU A 110 -0.55 -16.40 1.50
C LEU A 110 -1.24 -17.27 0.44
N GLU A 111 -1.83 -18.40 0.85
CA GLU A 111 -2.59 -19.29 -0.05
C GLU A 111 -3.87 -18.61 -0.59
N ILE A 112 -4.61 -17.92 0.30
CA ILE A 112 -5.79 -17.14 -0.12
C ILE A 112 -5.38 -16.01 -1.08
N ALA A 113 -4.32 -15.27 -0.74
CA ALA A 113 -3.84 -14.17 -1.57
C ALA A 113 -3.42 -14.66 -2.96
N GLU A 114 -2.76 -15.82 -3.06
CA GLU A 114 -2.31 -16.37 -4.33
C GLU A 114 -3.47 -16.78 -5.23
N LYS A 115 -4.49 -17.40 -4.64
CA LYS A 115 -5.72 -17.78 -5.34
C LYS A 115 -6.50 -16.56 -5.81
N GLU A 116 -6.71 -15.58 -4.93
CA GLU A 116 -7.51 -14.40 -5.22
C GLU A 116 -6.80 -13.42 -6.17
N LEU A 117 -5.47 -13.40 -6.20
CA LEU A 117 -4.69 -12.54 -7.10
C LEU A 117 -4.99 -12.83 -8.59
N GLN A 118 -5.39 -14.05 -8.91
CA GLN A 118 -5.79 -14.46 -10.26
C GLN A 118 -7.24 -14.09 -10.60
N SER A 119 -8.03 -13.64 -9.62
CA SER A 119 -9.44 -13.29 -9.84
C SER A 119 -9.60 -11.97 -10.60
N ASP A 120 -10.60 -11.90 -11.48
CA ASP A 120 -10.93 -10.67 -12.21
C ASP A 120 -11.33 -9.52 -11.27
N ALA A 121 -11.92 -9.84 -10.11
CA ALA A 121 -12.31 -8.86 -9.11
C ALA A 121 -11.08 -8.14 -8.51
N VAL A 122 -10.04 -8.90 -8.13
CA VAL A 122 -8.80 -8.32 -7.59
C VAL A 122 -8.05 -7.54 -8.66
N LYS A 123 -7.97 -8.05 -9.90
CA LYS A 123 -7.35 -7.34 -11.02
C LYS A 123 -8.01 -5.99 -11.29
N LYS A 124 -9.35 -5.94 -11.33
CA LYS A 124 -10.11 -4.69 -11.42
C LYS A 124 -9.86 -3.76 -10.22
N GLY A 125 -9.76 -4.34 -9.03
CA GLY A 125 -9.38 -3.62 -7.81
C GLY A 125 -8.00 -2.96 -7.92
N ILE A 126 -7.00 -3.70 -8.40
CA ILE A 126 -5.62 -3.21 -8.64
C ILE A 126 -5.65 -2.03 -9.61
N VAL A 127 -6.33 -2.17 -10.75
CA VAL A 127 -6.47 -1.09 -11.75
C VAL A 127 -7.11 0.15 -11.11
N THR A 128 -8.18 -0.04 -10.35
CA THR A 128 -8.88 1.07 -9.67
C THR A 128 -8.00 1.77 -8.63
N ILE A 129 -7.24 1.01 -7.84
CA ILE A 129 -6.32 1.55 -6.83
C ILE A 129 -5.19 2.31 -7.52
N ALA A 130 -4.59 1.73 -8.56
CA ALA A 130 -3.50 2.36 -9.31
C ALA A 130 -3.97 3.63 -10.02
N GLU A 131 -5.16 3.65 -10.62
CA GLU A 131 -5.77 4.86 -11.20
C GLU A 131 -5.93 5.94 -10.12
N LYS A 132 -6.55 5.61 -8.98
CA LYS A 132 -6.73 6.57 -7.87
C LYS A 132 -5.40 7.08 -7.34
N ALA A 133 -4.40 6.22 -7.20
CA ALA A 133 -3.08 6.61 -6.74
C ALA A 133 -2.42 7.60 -7.71
N ILE A 134 -2.49 7.35 -9.02
CA ILE A 134 -1.97 8.25 -10.05
C ILE A 134 -2.69 9.60 -10.03
N LEU A 135 -4.02 9.60 -9.91
CA LEU A 135 -4.83 10.82 -9.87
C LEU A 135 -4.64 11.64 -8.57
N GLN A 136 -4.20 11.01 -7.49
CA GLN A 136 -3.87 11.69 -6.24
C GLN A 136 -2.50 12.39 -6.28
N ILE A 137 -1.68 12.14 -7.29
CA ILE A 137 -0.39 12.81 -7.46
C ILE A 137 -0.63 14.29 -7.77
N ASP A 138 -0.14 15.15 -6.88
CA ASP A 138 -0.18 16.61 -7.03
C ASP A 138 0.91 17.04 -8.03
N THR A 139 0.49 17.31 -9.27
CA THR A 139 1.37 17.73 -10.37
C THR A 139 2.02 19.08 -10.11
N GLU A 140 1.38 19.95 -9.32
CA GLU A 140 1.90 21.27 -9.00
C GLU A 140 3.05 21.18 -8.00
N LYS A 141 2.88 20.40 -6.92
CA LYS A 141 3.98 20.15 -5.98
C LYS A 141 5.15 19.43 -6.64
N LEU A 142 4.88 18.45 -7.51
CA LEU A 142 5.93 17.76 -8.25
C LEU A 142 6.63 18.68 -9.24
N ALA A 143 5.92 19.60 -9.91
CA ALA A 143 6.53 20.55 -10.83
C ALA A 143 7.57 21.43 -10.12
N VAL A 144 7.26 21.95 -8.93
CA VAL A 144 8.19 22.74 -8.12
C VAL A 144 9.43 21.92 -7.71
N ILE A 145 9.24 20.66 -7.31
CA ILE A 145 10.36 19.77 -6.94
C ILE A 145 11.25 19.50 -8.16
N ILE A 146 10.65 19.17 -9.30
CA ILE A 146 11.37 18.86 -10.54
C ILE A 146 12.09 20.09 -11.07
N GLU A 147 11.47 21.26 -11.06
CA GLU A 147 12.10 22.52 -11.47
C GLU A 147 13.34 22.79 -10.63
N LYS A 148 13.22 22.68 -9.30
CA LYS A 148 14.36 22.86 -8.39
C LYS A 148 15.49 21.87 -8.68
N GLU A 149 15.17 20.62 -8.94
CA GLU A 149 16.17 19.60 -9.24
C GLU A 149 16.81 19.80 -10.61
N LEU A 150 16.03 20.23 -11.61
CA LEU A 150 16.53 20.61 -12.93
C LEU A 150 17.47 21.83 -12.83
N LYS A 151 17.09 22.87 -12.08
CA LYS A 151 17.97 24.04 -11.84
C LYS A 151 19.29 23.58 -11.20
N THR A 152 19.21 22.75 -10.18
CA THR A 152 20.38 22.16 -9.51
C THR A 152 21.27 21.41 -10.51
N TYR A 153 20.68 20.54 -11.35
CA TYR A 153 21.42 19.83 -12.38
C TYR A 153 22.06 20.77 -13.40
N LEU A 154 21.33 21.80 -13.87
CA LEU A 154 21.84 22.79 -14.81
C LEU A 154 23.04 23.58 -14.23
N HIS A 155 23.08 23.86 -12.93
CA HIS A 155 24.25 24.48 -12.30
C HIS A 155 25.49 23.57 -12.32
N THR A 156 25.32 22.24 -12.27
CA THR A 156 26.45 21.29 -12.33
C THR A 156 27.04 21.13 -13.73
N ILE A 157 26.35 21.60 -14.77
CA ILE A 157 26.85 21.54 -16.14
C ILE A 157 28.08 22.45 -16.27
N ASN A 158 29.19 21.84 -16.67
CA ASN A 158 30.45 22.52 -16.90
C ASN A 158 30.42 23.26 -18.24
N THR A 159 30.36 24.60 -18.20
CA THR A 159 30.30 25.46 -19.39
C THR A 159 31.58 25.41 -20.21
N SER A 160 32.73 25.16 -19.57
CA SER A 160 34.01 24.99 -20.29
C SER A 160 33.96 23.79 -21.22
N ASN A 161 33.42 22.65 -20.77
CA ASN A 161 33.29 21.46 -21.62
C ASN A 161 32.39 21.71 -22.83
N ILE A 162 31.28 22.43 -22.64
CA ILE A 162 30.38 22.80 -23.74
C ILE A 162 31.11 23.71 -24.73
N LEU A 163 31.80 24.73 -24.24
CA LEU A 163 32.58 25.64 -25.07
C LEU A 163 33.65 24.90 -25.87
N GLN A 164 34.35 23.93 -25.25
CA GLN A 164 35.34 23.09 -25.93
C GLN A 164 34.72 22.32 -27.09
N VAL A 165 33.61 21.62 -26.85
CA VAL A 165 32.89 20.86 -27.90
C VAL A 165 32.43 21.78 -29.03
N LEU A 166 31.92 22.98 -28.71
CA LEU A 166 31.50 23.95 -29.72
C LEU A 166 32.68 24.49 -30.54
N VAL A 167 33.78 24.86 -29.89
CA VAL A 167 34.99 25.34 -30.58
C VAL A 167 35.56 24.25 -31.48
N ASP A 168 35.64 23.01 -31.00
CA ASP A 168 36.11 21.88 -31.81
C ASP A 168 35.20 21.66 -33.03
N GLN A 169 33.89 21.72 -32.85
CA GLN A 169 32.93 21.61 -33.94
C GLN A 169 33.08 22.76 -34.95
N LEU A 170 33.34 23.99 -34.50
CA LEU A 170 33.56 25.15 -35.38
C LEU A 170 34.79 24.97 -36.25
N VAL A 171 35.87 24.43 -35.67
CA VAL A 171 37.13 24.17 -36.39
C VAL A 171 36.98 23.00 -37.36
N VAL A 172 36.38 21.87 -36.93
CA VAL A 172 36.19 20.69 -37.80
C VAL A 172 35.31 20.99 -39.01
N GLN A 173 34.28 21.83 -38.84
CA GLN A 173 33.38 22.21 -39.93
C GLN A 173 33.87 23.41 -40.76
N GLU A 174 35.07 23.91 -40.48
CA GLU A 174 35.71 25.03 -41.18
C GLU A 174 34.79 26.26 -41.27
N TYR A 175 34.10 26.56 -40.16
CA TYR A 175 33.22 27.72 -40.11
C TYR A 175 33.99 29.04 -40.15
N ASP A 176 35.27 29.04 -39.78
CA ASP A 176 36.19 30.16 -39.99
C ASP A 176 36.28 30.53 -41.47
N GLU A 177 36.46 29.54 -42.35
CA GLU A 177 36.53 29.74 -43.79
C GLU A 177 35.20 30.19 -44.39
N LYS A 178 34.10 29.48 -44.07
CA LYS A 178 32.75 29.84 -44.56
C LYS A 178 32.33 31.24 -44.13
N THR A 179 32.68 31.63 -42.91
CA THR A 179 32.37 32.96 -42.39
C THR A 179 33.22 34.03 -43.08
N LEU A 180 34.51 33.76 -43.30
CA LEU A 180 35.38 34.66 -44.04
C LEU A 180 34.85 34.88 -45.46
N ASP A 181 34.48 33.82 -46.17
CA ASP A 181 33.92 33.93 -47.53
C ASP A 181 32.63 34.75 -47.56
N TYR A 182 31.73 34.49 -46.60
CA TYR A 182 30.50 35.27 -46.48
C TYR A 182 30.78 36.75 -46.23
N ILE A 183 31.71 37.08 -45.33
CA ILE A 183 32.12 38.46 -45.04
C ILE A 183 32.74 39.10 -46.29
N LEU A 184 33.66 38.42 -46.98
CA LEU A 184 34.30 38.93 -48.19
C LEU A 184 33.28 39.28 -49.26
N VAL A 185 32.26 38.43 -49.48
CA VAL A 185 31.15 38.73 -50.41
C VAL A 185 30.38 39.97 -49.96
N LYS A 186 29.99 40.06 -48.68
CA LYS A 186 29.24 41.21 -48.17
C LYS A 186 30.02 42.52 -48.24
N VAL A 187 31.31 42.49 -47.91
CA VAL A 187 32.18 43.67 -48.02
C VAL A 187 32.35 44.08 -49.48
N LYS A 188 32.48 43.13 -50.41
CA LYS A 188 32.54 43.41 -51.86
C LYS A 188 31.26 44.06 -52.37
N ASP A 189 30.11 43.50 -52.01
CA ASP A 189 28.79 44.02 -52.41
C ASP A 189 28.57 45.44 -51.88
N TRP A 190 28.90 45.67 -50.60
CA TRP A 190 28.84 47.01 -49.99
C TRP A 190 29.80 47.98 -50.69
N THR A 191 31.06 47.57 -50.89
CA THR A 191 32.09 48.41 -51.53
C THR A 191 31.70 48.77 -52.96
N ALA A 192 30.96 47.92 -53.67
CA ALA A 192 30.52 48.18 -55.04
C ALA A 192 29.44 49.28 -55.16
N GLN A 193 28.82 49.71 -54.05
CA GLN A 193 27.81 50.76 -54.05
C GLN A 193 28.42 52.15 -54.21
N ASP A 194 27.71 53.05 -54.91
CA ASP A 194 28.15 54.44 -55.09
C ASP A 194 28.27 55.21 -53.77
N GLU A 195 27.41 54.90 -52.79
CA GLU A 195 27.48 55.49 -51.45
C GLU A 195 28.78 55.10 -50.72
N ALA A 196 29.18 53.83 -50.80
CA ALA A 196 30.43 53.35 -50.19
C ALA A 196 31.65 54.04 -50.81
N ARG A 197 31.62 54.33 -52.12
CA ARG A 197 32.67 55.10 -52.80
C ARG A 197 32.87 56.48 -52.15
N TYR A 198 31.79 57.21 -51.91
CA TYR A 198 31.85 58.52 -51.25
C TYR A 198 32.36 58.41 -49.81
N GLN A 199 31.84 57.44 -49.04
CA GLN A 199 32.26 57.21 -47.65
C GLN A 199 33.76 56.86 -47.56
N LEU A 200 34.23 55.93 -48.38
CA LEU A 200 35.65 55.57 -48.48
C LEU A 200 36.52 56.76 -48.89
N GLY A 201 36.03 57.59 -49.82
CA GLY A 201 36.66 58.84 -50.23
C GLY A 201 36.85 59.81 -49.08
N SER A 202 35.78 60.09 -48.33
CA SER A 202 35.81 60.97 -47.16
C SER A 202 36.72 60.43 -46.05
N LEU A 203 36.74 59.11 -45.83
CA LEU A 203 37.64 58.46 -44.88
C LEU A 203 39.11 58.56 -45.31
N GLY A 204 39.38 58.33 -46.60
CA GLY A 204 40.72 58.50 -47.17
C GLY A 204 41.23 59.93 -47.03
N MET A 205 40.39 60.92 -47.36
CA MET A 205 40.72 62.34 -47.20
C MET A 205 41.01 62.71 -45.73
N LYS A 206 40.15 62.28 -44.80
CA LYS A 206 40.37 62.48 -43.35
C LYS A 206 41.64 61.80 -42.84
N ALA A 207 41.93 60.59 -43.33
CA ALA A 207 43.16 59.89 -42.97
C ALA A 207 44.39 60.67 -43.45
N MET A 208 44.37 61.21 -44.67
CA MET A 208 45.46 61.99 -45.24
C MET A 208 45.67 63.34 -44.55
N GLU A 209 44.60 64.01 -44.12
CA GLU A 209 44.68 65.27 -43.37
C GLU A 209 45.35 65.09 -41.99
N ASN A 210 45.14 63.94 -41.36
CA ASN A 210 45.69 63.62 -40.04
C ASN A 210 47.15 63.13 -40.08
N ILE A 211 47.72 62.87 -41.27
CA ILE A 211 49.13 62.49 -41.42
C ILE A 211 49.99 63.75 -41.24
N LYS A 212 50.66 63.86 -40.10
CA LYS A 212 51.70 64.86 -39.85
C LYS A 212 53.02 64.34 -40.38
N VAL A 213 53.48 64.87 -41.51
CA VAL A 213 54.81 64.60 -42.08
C VAL A 213 55.61 65.89 -42.18
N ASP A 214 56.92 65.79 -42.05
CA ASP A 214 57.80 66.96 -42.05
C ASP A 214 58.34 67.30 -43.45
N GLY A 215 58.58 68.60 -43.68
CA GLY A 215 59.34 69.11 -44.83
C GLY A 215 58.68 68.90 -46.20
N PHE A 216 59.48 68.48 -47.19
CA PHE A 216 59.07 68.30 -48.59
C PHE A 216 57.87 67.35 -48.75
N LEU A 217 57.71 66.35 -47.87
CA LEU A 217 56.57 65.43 -47.89
C LEU A 217 55.23 66.14 -47.62
N GLN A 218 55.17 67.09 -46.65
CA GLN A 218 53.96 67.86 -46.38
C GLN A 218 53.54 68.71 -47.59
N PHE A 219 54.53 69.26 -48.30
CA PHE A 219 54.29 70.00 -49.54
C PHE A 219 53.75 69.10 -50.66
N THR A 220 54.28 67.88 -50.82
CA THR A 220 53.76 66.92 -51.80
C THR A 220 52.35 66.44 -51.48
N LEU A 221 52.04 66.15 -50.21
CA LEU A 221 50.69 65.74 -49.80
C LEU A 221 49.66 66.85 -50.01
N LYS A 222 49.98 68.10 -49.63
CA LYS A 222 49.09 69.25 -49.87
C LYS A 222 48.84 69.51 -51.36
N SER A 223 49.88 69.35 -52.19
CA SER A 223 49.75 69.51 -53.64
C SER A 223 48.85 68.41 -54.25
N PHE A 224 48.95 67.19 -53.74
CA PHE A 224 48.08 66.08 -54.15
C PHE A 224 46.62 66.27 -53.70
N MET A 225 46.39 66.73 -52.46
CA MET A 225 45.06 67.03 -51.93
C MET A 225 44.32 68.15 -52.70
N ASN A 226 45.04 69.06 -53.35
CA ASN A 226 44.43 70.08 -54.21
C ASN A 226 43.94 69.56 -55.57
N ILE A 227 44.38 68.36 -55.99
CA ILE A 227 44.12 67.81 -57.34
C ILE A 227 43.14 66.62 -57.28
N VAL A 228 43.01 66.01 -56.09
CA VAL A 228 42.20 64.82 -55.87
C VAL A 228 41.08 65.13 -54.87
N ASP A 229 39.85 64.74 -55.23
CA ASP A 229 38.65 64.90 -54.41
C ASP A 229 38.23 63.55 -53.79
N GLU A 230 37.19 63.60 -52.94
CA GLU A 230 36.62 62.42 -52.29
C GLU A 230 36.18 61.36 -53.30
N ASP A 231 35.65 61.73 -54.47
CA ASP A 231 35.18 60.80 -55.49
C ASP A 231 36.32 60.00 -56.15
N LYS A 232 37.46 60.66 -56.44
CA LYS A 232 38.65 60.02 -57.00
C LYS A 232 39.36 59.13 -55.98
N ILE A 233 39.56 59.60 -54.74
CA ILE A 233 40.13 58.77 -53.65
C ILE A 233 39.21 57.58 -53.39
N GLY A 234 37.91 57.82 -53.32
CA GLY A 234 36.89 56.79 -53.16
C GLY A 234 36.97 55.73 -54.24
N GLY A 235 37.05 56.13 -55.51
CA GLY A 235 37.17 55.20 -56.63
C GLY A 235 38.46 54.38 -56.64
N ILE A 236 39.58 54.96 -56.19
CA ILE A 236 40.85 54.23 -56.02
C ILE A 236 40.73 53.20 -54.90
N LEU A 237 40.24 53.62 -53.72
CA LEU A 237 40.06 52.73 -52.56
C LEU A 237 39.05 51.62 -52.84
N GLN A 238 37.96 51.94 -53.53
CA GLN A 238 36.94 50.99 -53.96
C GLN A 238 37.56 49.88 -54.84
N LYS A 239 38.29 50.26 -55.89
CA LYS A 239 38.98 49.30 -56.77
C LYS A 239 40.04 48.50 -56.01
N PHE A 240 40.79 49.14 -55.13
CA PHE A 240 41.80 48.50 -54.30
C PHE A 240 41.18 47.44 -53.38
N ILE A 241 40.12 47.77 -52.65
CA ILE A 241 39.42 46.86 -51.75
C ILE A 241 38.81 45.69 -52.54
N ILE A 242 38.09 45.96 -53.64
CA ILE A 242 37.50 44.90 -54.47
C ILE A 242 38.57 43.97 -55.04
N SER A 243 39.69 44.51 -55.53
CA SER A 243 40.80 43.69 -56.04
C SER A 243 41.42 42.82 -54.96
N ASN A 244 41.64 43.35 -53.76
CA ASN A 244 42.16 42.57 -52.63
C ASN A 244 41.15 41.49 -52.19
N ILE A 245 39.85 41.81 -52.12
CA ILE A 245 38.82 40.81 -51.81
C ILE A 245 38.81 39.70 -52.85
N ASN A 246 38.83 40.01 -54.15
CA ASN A 246 38.91 39.00 -55.20
C ASN A 246 40.14 38.12 -55.05
N SER A 247 41.29 38.69 -54.64
CA SER A 247 42.50 37.91 -54.37
C SER A 247 42.35 37.00 -53.14
N LEU A 248 41.62 37.44 -52.10
CA LEU A 248 41.37 36.68 -50.87
C LEU A 248 40.29 35.60 -51.02
N GLN A 249 39.50 35.64 -52.10
CA GLN A 249 38.56 34.57 -52.45
C GLN A 249 39.26 33.34 -53.05
N ASP A 250 40.51 33.48 -53.48
CA ASP A 250 41.33 32.34 -53.93
C ASP A 250 41.83 31.53 -52.72
N ALA A 251 41.55 30.23 -52.72
CA ALA A 251 41.92 29.31 -51.65
C ALA A 251 43.44 29.20 -51.45
N ASP A 252 44.23 29.35 -52.53
CA ASP A 252 45.70 29.25 -52.49
C ASP A 252 46.39 30.57 -52.13
N ASN A 253 45.62 31.64 -51.88
CA ASN A 253 46.17 32.94 -51.52
C ASN A 253 46.92 32.90 -50.17
N SER A 254 48.20 33.27 -50.16
CA SER A 254 49.02 33.25 -48.95
C SER A 254 48.47 34.14 -47.82
N THR A 255 47.89 35.29 -48.15
CA THR A 255 47.29 36.20 -47.17
C THR A 255 46.00 35.63 -46.61
N ARG A 256 45.17 34.96 -47.42
CA ARG A 256 43.98 34.23 -46.94
C ARG A 256 44.37 33.18 -45.91
N GLN A 257 45.37 32.35 -46.23
CA GLN A 257 45.85 31.30 -45.32
C GLN A 257 46.38 31.88 -44.00
N LEU A 258 47.08 33.02 -44.03
CA LEU A 258 47.52 33.71 -42.82
C LEU A 258 46.36 34.25 -41.98
N ILE A 259 45.34 34.84 -42.62
CA ILE A 259 44.14 35.32 -41.94
C ILE A 259 43.40 34.16 -41.29
N LEU A 260 43.14 33.07 -42.03
CA LEU A 260 42.47 31.88 -41.51
C LEU A 260 43.24 31.24 -40.36
N ALA A 261 44.56 31.09 -40.49
CA ALA A 261 45.40 30.57 -39.41
C ALA A 261 45.29 31.42 -38.15
N LYS A 262 45.28 32.77 -38.29
CA LYS A 262 45.14 33.68 -37.15
C LYS A 262 43.74 33.60 -36.53
N ILE A 263 42.68 33.60 -37.34
CA ILE A 263 41.29 33.44 -36.86
C ILE A 263 41.14 32.12 -36.11
N ARG A 264 41.63 31.02 -36.69
CA ARG A 264 41.57 29.69 -36.08
C ARG A 264 42.32 29.61 -34.76
N GLN A 265 43.50 30.23 -34.69
CA GLN A 265 44.26 30.34 -33.44
C GLN A 265 43.45 31.09 -32.37
N GLU A 266 42.84 32.22 -32.70
CA GLU A 266 41.98 32.95 -31.75
C GLU A 266 40.77 32.12 -31.32
N ILE A 267 40.10 31.42 -32.26
CA ILE A 267 38.98 30.50 -31.96
C ILE A 267 39.41 29.40 -30.98
N ILE A 268 40.60 28.82 -31.16
CA ILE A 268 41.13 27.80 -30.24
C ILE A 268 41.45 28.41 -28.88
N ASN A 269 42.06 29.60 -28.85
CA ASN A 269 42.44 30.29 -27.62
C ASN A 269 41.23 30.76 -26.78
N VAL A 270 40.03 30.88 -27.38
CA VAL A 270 38.79 31.16 -26.65
C VAL A 270 38.55 30.15 -25.52
N LYS A 271 39.02 28.90 -25.67
CA LYS A 271 38.91 27.86 -24.63
C LYS A 271 39.63 28.21 -23.33
N GLU A 272 40.69 29.03 -23.41
CA GLU A 272 41.53 29.45 -22.29
C GLU A 272 41.20 30.87 -21.80
N ASN A 273 40.26 31.55 -22.44
CA ASN A 273 39.89 32.90 -22.08
C ASN A 273 39.00 32.90 -20.82
N GLU A 274 39.62 33.16 -19.67
CA GLU A 274 38.94 33.22 -18.37
C GLU A 274 37.80 34.24 -18.34
N SER A 275 37.94 35.38 -19.01
CA SER A 275 36.90 36.42 -19.06
C SER A 275 35.64 35.95 -19.78
N LEU A 276 35.80 35.28 -20.94
CA LEU A 276 34.67 34.73 -21.70
C LEU A 276 34.00 33.59 -20.95
N LEU A 277 34.77 32.71 -20.30
CA LEU A 277 34.23 31.66 -19.47
C LEU A 277 33.39 32.24 -18.32
N GLN A 278 33.87 33.29 -17.65
CA GLN A 278 33.10 33.98 -16.60
C GLN A 278 31.83 34.63 -17.15
N GLU A 279 31.87 35.26 -18.32
CA GLU A 279 30.67 35.83 -18.96
C GLU A 279 29.63 34.76 -19.31
N LEU A 280 30.07 33.62 -19.84
CA LEU A 280 29.18 32.49 -20.14
C LEU A 280 28.59 31.88 -18.88
N GLU A 281 29.37 31.74 -17.81
CA GLU A 281 28.86 31.29 -16.51
C GLU A 281 27.82 32.27 -15.93
N ASN A 282 28.08 33.57 -16.02
CA ASN A 282 27.12 34.60 -15.59
C ASN A 282 25.84 34.58 -16.43
N TRP A 283 25.96 34.33 -17.74
CA TRP A 283 24.80 34.19 -18.62
C TRP A 283 23.99 32.94 -18.28
N LYS A 284 24.65 31.80 -18.05
CA LYS A 284 24.06 30.55 -17.56
C LYS A 284 23.28 30.80 -16.27
N GLU A 285 23.90 31.46 -15.29
CA GLU A 285 23.30 31.74 -13.99
C GLU A 285 22.04 32.61 -14.10
N LYS A 286 22.11 33.69 -14.90
CA LYS A 286 20.95 34.56 -15.16
C LYS A 286 19.82 33.81 -15.86
N TRP A 287 20.16 32.95 -16.82
CA TRP A 287 19.18 32.17 -17.56
C TRP A 287 18.48 31.16 -16.65
N ILE A 288 19.23 30.42 -15.82
CA ILE A 288 18.68 29.47 -14.84
C ILE A 288 17.78 30.19 -13.81
N THR A 289 18.22 31.35 -13.32
CA THR A 289 17.47 32.12 -12.30
C THR A 289 16.14 32.65 -12.84
N ASN A 290 16.14 33.20 -14.05
CA ASN A 290 14.96 33.81 -14.67
C ASN A 290 14.04 32.80 -15.35
N TRP A 291 14.48 31.55 -15.48
CA TRP A 291 13.66 30.49 -16.06
C TRP A 291 12.61 30.05 -15.05
N ASP A 292 11.37 30.50 -15.26
CA ASP A 292 10.19 29.95 -14.60
C ASP A 292 9.54 28.94 -15.56
N ALA A 293 9.69 27.67 -15.22
CA ALA A 293 9.20 26.56 -16.01
C ALA A 293 8.10 25.77 -15.29
N THR A 294 7.66 26.25 -14.13
CA THR A 294 6.72 25.53 -13.25
C THR A 294 5.49 25.09 -14.02
N ASP A 295 4.85 26.01 -14.73
CA ASP A 295 3.63 25.75 -15.51
C ASP A 295 3.87 24.76 -16.66
N LYS A 296 4.99 24.89 -17.38
CA LYS A 296 5.34 23.97 -18.47
C LYS A 296 5.62 22.56 -17.96
N ILE A 297 6.34 22.45 -16.84
CA ILE A 297 6.62 21.16 -16.20
C ILE A 297 5.31 20.56 -15.69
N LYS A 298 4.42 21.36 -15.10
CA LYS A 298 3.09 20.93 -14.68
C LYS A 298 2.28 20.38 -15.85
N GLU A 299 2.19 21.09 -16.97
CA GLU A 299 1.52 20.61 -18.18
C GLU A 299 2.11 19.28 -18.68
N MET A 300 3.44 19.15 -18.68
CA MET A 300 4.10 17.89 -19.04
C MET A 300 3.76 16.76 -18.06
N LEU A 301 3.74 17.03 -16.76
CA LEU A 301 3.37 16.05 -15.73
C LEU A 301 1.92 15.63 -15.85
N GLU A 302 1.01 16.55 -16.15
CA GLU A 302 -0.40 16.24 -16.41
C GLU A 302 -0.54 15.32 -17.63
N GLN A 303 0.20 15.58 -18.71
CA GLN A 303 0.22 14.67 -19.87
C GLN A 303 0.76 13.29 -19.52
N VAL A 304 1.83 13.21 -18.71
CA VAL A 304 2.38 11.93 -18.23
C VAL A 304 1.38 11.21 -17.33
N GLN A 305 0.70 11.93 -16.42
CA GLN A 305 -0.34 11.39 -15.55
C GLN A 305 -1.49 10.78 -16.37
N GLN A 306 -1.97 11.49 -17.39
CA GLN A 306 -3.03 10.98 -18.28
C GLN A 306 -2.61 9.73 -19.06
N ARG A 307 -1.36 9.71 -19.55
CA ARG A 307 -0.79 8.51 -20.20
C ARG A 307 -0.67 7.34 -19.21
N ALA A 308 -0.27 7.60 -17.97
CA ALA A 308 -0.17 6.60 -16.92
C ALA A 308 -1.54 6.02 -16.54
N VAL A 309 -2.57 6.87 -16.43
CA VAL A 309 -3.96 6.40 -16.21
C VAL A 309 -4.42 5.51 -17.37
N THR A 310 -4.16 5.93 -18.61
CA THR A 310 -4.53 5.14 -19.80
C THR A 310 -3.79 3.79 -19.82
N PHE A 311 -2.51 3.78 -19.45
CA PHE A 311 -1.71 2.57 -19.35
C PHE A 311 -2.25 1.60 -18.30
N VAL A 312 -2.61 2.09 -17.11
CA VAL A 312 -3.16 1.26 -16.02
C VAL A 312 -4.56 0.74 -16.33
N LYS A 313 -5.37 1.48 -17.08
CA LYS A 313 -6.72 1.06 -17.51
C LYS A 313 -6.72 -0.05 -18.55
N ASN A 314 -5.59 -0.30 -19.21
CA ASN A 314 -5.49 -1.40 -20.15
C ASN A 314 -5.70 -2.73 -19.41
N GLU A 315 -6.55 -3.61 -19.94
CA GLU A 315 -6.85 -4.92 -19.33
C GLU A 315 -5.58 -5.76 -19.12
N GLU A 316 -4.57 -5.60 -19.98
CA GLU A 316 -3.29 -6.30 -19.85
C GLU A 316 -2.41 -5.81 -18.69
N PHE A 317 -2.66 -4.62 -18.13
CA PHE A 317 -1.78 -4.02 -17.12
C PHE A 317 -1.63 -4.89 -15.88
N ALA A 318 -2.76 -5.33 -15.33
CA ALA A 318 -2.78 -6.17 -14.14
C ALA A 318 -2.10 -7.52 -14.41
N ASP A 319 -2.44 -8.16 -15.53
CA ASP A 319 -1.96 -9.51 -15.87
C ASP A 319 -0.49 -9.57 -16.25
N LYS A 320 0.01 -8.55 -16.96
CA LYS A 320 1.38 -8.55 -17.50
C LYS A 320 2.41 -7.96 -16.54
N TYR A 321 2.02 -6.99 -15.73
CA TYR A 321 2.96 -6.24 -14.88
C TYR A 321 2.72 -6.49 -13.39
N VAL A 322 1.48 -6.41 -12.91
CA VAL A 322 1.22 -6.41 -11.45
C VAL A 322 1.15 -7.82 -10.88
N VAL A 323 0.40 -8.73 -11.50
CA VAL A 323 0.23 -10.11 -11.03
C VAL A 323 1.58 -10.84 -10.97
N PRO A 324 2.43 -10.84 -12.03
CA PRO A 324 3.72 -11.51 -11.98
C PRO A 324 4.68 -10.90 -10.95
N PHE A 325 4.64 -9.58 -10.78
CA PHE A 325 5.41 -8.89 -9.74
C PHE A 325 4.98 -9.34 -8.34
N LEU A 326 3.67 -9.31 -8.06
CA LEU A 326 3.13 -9.74 -6.76
C LEU A 326 3.40 -11.22 -6.50
N GLN A 327 3.25 -12.09 -7.49
CA GLN A 327 3.61 -13.52 -7.38
C GLN A 327 5.09 -13.71 -7.05
N THR A 328 5.98 -12.99 -7.72
CA THR A 328 7.42 -13.05 -7.45
C THR A 328 7.73 -12.60 -6.02
N GLN A 329 7.09 -11.52 -5.55
CA GLN A 329 7.29 -11.02 -4.19
C GLN A 329 6.70 -11.98 -3.15
N MET A 330 5.55 -12.60 -3.41
CA MET A 330 4.96 -13.63 -2.55
C MET A 330 5.84 -14.87 -2.45
N ASN A 331 6.42 -15.33 -3.56
CA ASN A 331 7.32 -16.48 -3.56
C ASN A 331 8.60 -16.20 -2.75
N LYS A 332 9.19 -15.01 -2.90
CA LYS A 332 10.32 -14.58 -2.05
C LYS A 332 9.96 -14.55 -0.56
N ILE A 333 8.75 -14.11 -0.22
CA ILE A 333 8.27 -14.12 1.17
C ILE A 333 8.13 -15.56 1.67
N LYS A 334 7.59 -16.49 0.87
CA LYS A 334 7.43 -17.91 1.22
C LYS A 334 8.76 -18.62 1.41
N GLU A 335 9.77 -18.28 0.61
CA GLU A 335 11.11 -18.87 0.70
C GLU A 335 11.90 -18.39 1.93
N ASP A 336 11.61 -17.19 2.44
CA ASP A 336 12.26 -16.63 3.63
C ASP A 336 11.46 -16.93 4.91
N GLU A 337 11.81 -18.04 5.56
CA GLU A 337 11.21 -18.47 6.84
C GLU A 337 11.21 -17.36 7.91
N ARG A 338 12.22 -16.48 7.94
CA ARG A 338 12.27 -15.37 8.91
C ARG A 338 11.19 -14.34 8.65
N THR A 339 10.91 -14.05 7.38
CA THR A 339 9.86 -13.11 7.00
C THR A 339 8.48 -13.73 7.21
N VAL A 340 8.30 -15.02 6.89
CA VAL A 340 7.07 -15.75 7.22
C VAL A 340 6.78 -15.70 8.72
N GLN A 341 7.77 -15.98 9.57
CA GLN A 341 7.58 -15.95 11.01
C GLN A 341 7.23 -14.55 11.54
N LYS A 342 7.83 -13.49 11.00
CA LYS A 342 7.47 -12.10 11.36
C LYS A 342 6.03 -11.77 10.99
N ILE A 343 5.58 -12.23 9.82
CA ILE A 343 4.20 -12.05 9.37
C ILE A 343 3.25 -12.85 10.26
N GLU A 344 3.60 -14.08 10.60
CA GLU A 344 2.86 -14.95 11.52
C GLU A 344 2.68 -14.27 12.88
N ASP A 345 3.78 -13.85 13.52
CA ASP A 345 3.74 -13.18 14.83
C ASP A 345 2.90 -11.89 14.78
N TRP A 346 3.02 -11.12 13.69
CA TRP A 346 2.22 -9.91 13.48
C TRP A 346 0.73 -10.24 13.34
N LEU A 347 0.36 -11.21 12.51
CA LEU A 347 -1.02 -11.65 12.29
C LEU A 347 -1.64 -12.19 13.58
N GLN A 348 -0.94 -13.07 14.29
CA GLN A 348 -1.39 -13.63 15.56
C GLN A 348 -1.66 -12.52 16.58
N LYS A 349 -0.76 -11.52 16.68
CA LYS A 349 -0.95 -10.35 17.54
C LYS A 349 -2.17 -9.52 17.16
N GLN A 350 -2.41 -9.30 15.85
CA GLN A 350 -3.60 -8.58 15.39
C GLN A 350 -4.88 -9.35 15.72
N VAL A 351 -4.93 -10.66 15.48
CA VAL A 351 -6.09 -11.51 15.80
C VAL A 351 -6.38 -11.46 17.29
N VAL A 352 -5.37 -11.67 18.15
CA VAL A 352 -5.53 -11.58 19.60
C VAL A 352 -6.07 -10.21 20.02
N THR A 353 -5.53 -9.12 19.47
CA THR A 353 -6.00 -7.76 19.78
C THR A 353 -7.46 -7.53 19.37
N ILE A 354 -7.85 -8.02 18.18
CA ILE A 354 -9.23 -7.89 17.68
C ILE A 354 -10.19 -8.69 18.55
N VAL A 355 -9.82 -9.92 18.93
CA VAL A 355 -10.65 -10.77 19.76
C VAL A 355 -10.79 -10.20 21.16
N GLU A 356 -9.70 -9.76 21.79
CA GLU A 356 -9.74 -9.09 23.11
C GLU A 356 -10.67 -7.88 23.11
N LYS A 357 -10.58 -7.02 22.08
CA LYS A 357 -11.41 -5.81 21.97
C LYS A 357 -12.90 -6.12 21.81
N ASN A 358 -13.24 -7.30 21.28
CA ASN A 358 -14.62 -7.72 21.02
C ASN A 358 -15.09 -8.86 21.94
N HIS A 359 -14.29 -9.27 22.91
CA HIS A 359 -14.55 -10.41 23.80
C HIS A 359 -15.91 -10.31 24.49
N SER A 360 -16.23 -9.14 25.05
CA SER A 360 -17.54 -8.87 25.68
C SER A 360 -18.72 -8.87 24.72
N LYS A 361 -18.48 -8.71 23.40
CA LYS A 361 -19.55 -8.83 22.40
C LYS A 361 -19.92 -10.28 22.15
N ILE A 362 -18.99 -11.22 22.34
CA ILE A 362 -19.26 -12.66 22.16
C ILE A 362 -20.24 -13.13 23.23
N GLY A 363 -20.00 -12.82 24.50
CA GLY A 363 -20.94 -13.19 25.56
C GLY A 363 -22.27 -12.48 25.44
N LYS A 364 -22.29 -11.21 25.01
CA LYS A 364 -23.55 -10.52 24.67
C LYS A 364 -24.32 -11.22 23.54
N LEU A 365 -23.66 -11.65 22.47
CA LEU A 365 -24.28 -12.38 21.37
C LEU A 365 -24.86 -13.72 21.83
N VAL A 366 -24.13 -14.45 22.68
CA VAL A 366 -24.61 -15.72 23.26
C VAL A 366 -25.80 -15.45 24.18
N GLN A 367 -25.74 -14.41 25.01
CA GLN A 367 -26.84 -14.00 25.86
C GLN A 367 -28.10 -13.66 25.05
N GLU A 368 -27.97 -12.85 24.00
CA GLU A 368 -29.10 -12.48 23.12
C GLU A 368 -29.73 -13.70 22.44
N ASN A 369 -28.93 -14.68 22.02
CA ASN A 369 -29.45 -15.92 21.44
C ASN A 369 -30.15 -16.81 22.49
N LEU A 370 -29.58 -16.93 23.69
CA LEU A 370 -30.22 -17.66 24.79
C LEU A 370 -31.51 -16.97 25.23
N ASP A 371 -31.56 -15.64 25.21
CA ASP A 371 -32.73 -14.85 25.60
C ASP A 371 -33.89 -14.95 24.61
N LYS A 372 -33.61 -15.21 23.32
CA LYS A 372 -34.63 -15.45 22.28
C LYS A 372 -35.35 -16.80 22.42
N LEU A 373 -34.73 -17.79 23.08
CA LEU A 373 -35.34 -19.10 23.28
C LEU A 373 -36.42 -19.00 24.37
N ASP A 374 -37.60 -19.55 24.09
CA ASP A 374 -38.65 -19.69 25.10
C ASP A 374 -38.22 -20.68 26.20
N ASP A 375 -38.79 -20.51 27.38
CA ASP A 375 -38.43 -21.31 28.56
C ASP A 375 -38.58 -22.81 28.30
N LYS A 376 -39.63 -23.24 27.59
CA LYS A 376 -39.87 -24.66 27.33
C LYS A 376 -38.78 -25.25 26.45
N THR A 377 -38.43 -24.58 25.35
CA THR A 377 -37.39 -25.04 24.43
C THR A 377 -36.02 -25.16 25.12
N LEU A 378 -35.63 -24.16 25.93
CA LEU A 378 -34.37 -24.21 26.65
C LEU A 378 -34.32 -25.36 27.66
N ILE A 379 -35.43 -25.57 28.39
CA ILE A 379 -35.55 -26.65 29.37
C ILE A 379 -35.52 -28.02 28.69
N GLU A 380 -36.24 -28.18 27.58
CA GLU A 380 -36.22 -29.41 26.79
C GLU A 380 -34.82 -29.72 26.25
N MET A 381 -34.07 -28.71 25.79
CA MET A 381 -32.68 -28.90 25.38
C MET A 381 -31.80 -29.41 26.55
N ILE A 382 -31.92 -28.80 27.74
CA ILE A 382 -31.14 -29.24 28.91
C ILE A 382 -31.59 -30.63 29.38
N GLU A 383 -32.90 -30.89 29.48
CA GLU A 383 -33.45 -32.18 29.91
C GLU A 383 -33.07 -33.31 28.93
N ASN A 384 -33.06 -33.04 27.62
CA ASN A 384 -32.63 -34.02 26.62
C ASN A 384 -31.13 -34.36 26.72
N ASN A 385 -30.29 -33.38 27.04
CA ASN A 385 -28.85 -33.58 27.18
C ASN A 385 -28.46 -34.32 28.47
N VAL A 386 -29.20 -34.12 29.57
CA VAL A 386 -28.89 -34.73 30.89
C VAL A 386 -29.85 -35.89 31.25
N GLY A 387 -30.87 -36.14 30.43
CA GLY A 387 -31.98 -37.05 30.76
C GLY A 387 -31.58 -38.49 31.07
N LYS A 388 -30.49 -38.98 30.46
CA LYS A 388 -29.95 -40.32 30.74
C LYS A 388 -29.42 -40.42 32.17
N ASP A 389 -28.68 -39.42 32.62
CA ASP A 389 -28.06 -39.43 33.96
C ASP A 389 -29.13 -39.23 35.04
N LEU A 390 -30.14 -38.39 34.76
CA LEU A 390 -31.30 -38.22 35.63
C LEU A 390 -32.13 -39.49 35.82
N GLN A 391 -32.21 -40.35 34.82
CA GLN A 391 -32.90 -41.64 34.94
C GLN A 391 -32.18 -42.58 35.89
N TRP A 392 -30.84 -42.59 35.88
CA TRP A 392 -30.04 -43.37 36.81
C TRP A 392 -30.19 -42.90 38.25
N ILE A 393 -30.29 -41.59 38.49
CA ILE A 393 -30.60 -41.06 39.83
C ILE A 393 -31.91 -41.67 40.36
N ARG A 394 -32.97 -41.72 39.55
CA ARG A 394 -34.27 -42.30 39.96
C ARG A 394 -34.21 -43.81 40.22
N VAL A 395 -33.48 -44.56 39.40
CA VAL A 395 -33.28 -46.01 39.61
C VAL A 395 -32.49 -46.24 40.89
N ASN A 396 -31.42 -45.48 41.10
CA ASN A 396 -30.59 -45.57 42.31
C ASN A 396 -31.39 -45.20 43.56
N GLY A 397 -32.29 -44.22 43.49
CA GLY A 397 -33.23 -43.88 44.56
C GLY A 397 -34.12 -45.05 44.96
N ALA A 398 -34.68 -45.75 43.98
CA ALA A 398 -35.52 -46.93 44.23
C ALA A 398 -34.72 -48.11 44.80
N VAL A 399 -33.53 -48.38 44.27
CA VAL A 399 -32.66 -49.46 44.74
C VAL A 399 -32.11 -49.18 46.13
N CYS A 400 -31.64 -47.96 46.39
CA CYS A 400 -31.13 -47.53 47.69
C CYS A 400 -32.24 -47.55 48.74
N GLY A 401 -33.43 -47.01 48.40
CA GLY A 401 -34.61 -47.08 49.25
C GLY A 401 -34.96 -48.52 49.60
N PHE A 402 -34.89 -49.44 48.63
CA PHE A 402 -35.13 -50.85 48.86
C PHE A 402 -34.14 -51.47 49.84
N MET A 403 -32.84 -51.24 49.66
CA MET A 403 -31.82 -51.73 50.58
C MET A 403 -31.98 -51.16 51.99
N ILE A 404 -32.27 -49.85 52.12
CA ILE A 404 -32.48 -49.21 53.41
C ILE A 404 -33.72 -49.78 54.11
N GLY A 405 -34.81 -50.01 53.37
CA GLY A 405 -36.02 -50.64 53.90
C GLY A 405 -35.77 -52.04 54.44
N LEU A 406 -34.99 -52.86 53.72
CA LEU A 406 -34.58 -54.19 54.20
C LEU A 406 -33.79 -54.11 55.51
N VAL A 407 -32.87 -53.15 55.61
CA VAL A 407 -32.05 -52.96 56.82
C VAL A 407 -32.91 -52.49 57.99
N LEU A 408 -33.80 -51.51 57.78
CA LEU A 408 -34.64 -50.94 58.83
C LEU A 408 -35.64 -51.97 59.39
N GLU A 409 -36.34 -52.70 58.51
CA GLU A 409 -37.24 -53.76 58.96
C GLU A 409 -36.48 -54.97 59.51
N GLY A 410 -35.29 -55.26 59.00
CA GLY A 410 -34.41 -56.28 59.57
C GLY A 410 -34.00 -55.96 61.01
N ILE A 411 -33.73 -54.68 61.32
CA ILE A 411 -33.45 -54.22 62.68
C ILE A 411 -34.71 -54.31 63.55
N LYS A 412 -35.86 -53.86 63.06
CA LYS A 412 -37.15 -53.97 63.79
C LYS A 412 -37.57 -55.42 64.07
N ALA A 413 -37.16 -56.37 63.24
CA ALA A 413 -37.45 -57.78 63.45
C ALA A 413 -36.59 -58.43 64.55
N ILE A 414 -35.46 -57.81 64.90
CA ILE A 414 -34.50 -58.31 65.90
C ILE A 414 -34.75 -57.69 67.29
N ILE A 415 -35.28 -56.46 67.32
CA ILE A 415 -35.65 -55.71 68.53
C ILE A 415 -37.09 -56.03 68.90
#